data_AF-A0A9E2B9L4-F1
#
_entry.id   AF-A0A9E2B9L4-F1
#
_cell.length_a   1.000
_cell.length_b   1.000
_cell.length_c   1.000
_cell.angle_alpha   90.00
_cell.angle_beta   90.00
_cell.angle_gamma   90.00
#
_symmetry.space_group_name_H-M   'P 1'
#
loop_
_entity.id
_entity.type
_entity.pdbx_description
1 polymer ?
#
loop_
_entity_poly.entity_id
_entity_poly.type
_entity_poly.pdbx_seq_one_letter_code
_entity_poly.pdbx_strand_id
1 'polypeptide(L)'
;MLAPVVATARAAEPFARPAELEPDIQFWRQVFSQIDSDQAFLHDSRHLDVIYETVRIPPGASSKDRRRIADKVRDRYKATLKLLARGERENLDAEQRRVLALWPADVSNEELKEAAKRIRFQQGLADNFRAGIARSGAWQPFIKEQLREHGVPLGLAALPHVESSFNPKARSHVGAAGLWQFTRPTGRRFMQIDHVVDERRDPFRSSESAAKLLAYNYSVLESWPLAITAYNHGVTGMRRAVKKLDTED
;
A
#
# COMPACT_ATOMS: atom_id res chain seq x y z
N MET A 1 -13.54 2.61 -41.12
CA MET A 1 -13.66 3.84 -40.32
C MET A 1 -14.57 3.55 -39.15
N LEU A 2 -14.05 3.43 -37.94
CA LEU A 2 -14.84 3.27 -36.71
C LEU A 2 -14.91 4.64 -36.04
N ALA A 3 -16.12 5.15 -35.86
CA ALA A 3 -16.38 6.44 -35.22
C ALA A 3 -16.04 6.39 -33.72
N PRO A 4 -15.58 7.50 -33.12
CA PRO A 4 -15.30 7.55 -31.70
C PRO A 4 -16.63 7.60 -30.93
N VAL A 5 -16.82 6.66 -30.01
CA VAL A 5 -17.89 6.74 -29.01
C VAL A 5 -17.46 7.77 -27.98
N VAL A 6 -18.04 8.96 -28.06
CA VAL A 6 -17.94 9.98 -27.00
C VAL A 6 -18.89 9.55 -25.89
N ALA A 7 -18.36 8.84 -24.90
CA ALA A 7 -19.08 8.51 -23.69
C ALA A 7 -19.28 9.77 -22.84
N THR A 8 -20.48 10.35 -22.89
CA THR A 8 -20.95 11.34 -21.93
C THR A 8 -21.60 10.61 -20.76
N ALA A 9 -20.77 10.09 -19.86
CA ALA A 9 -21.18 9.78 -18.50
C ALA A 9 -20.49 10.79 -17.59
N ARG A 10 -21.25 11.41 -16.68
CA ARG A 10 -20.71 12.21 -15.58
C ARG A 10 -19.77 11.28 -14.81
N ALA A 11 -18.47 11.33 -15.13
CA ALA A 11 -17.53 10.32 -14.68
C ALA A 11 -17.50 10.34 -13.16
N ALA A 12 -17.97 9.25 -12.54
CA ALA A 12 -17.67 8.99 -11.14
C ALA A 12 -16.16 9.14 -10.96
N GLU A 13 -15.71 9.84 -9.93
CA GLU A 13 -14.28 9.96 -9.65
C GLU A 13 -13.69 8.54 -9.61
N PRO A 14 -12.63 8.22 -10.40
CA PRO A 14 -12.11 6.85 -10.50
C PRO A 14 -11.72 6.22 -9.17
N PHE A 15 -11.46 7.04 -8.16
CA PHE A 15 -11.13 6.64 -6.80
C PHE A 15 -11.90 7.52 -5.81
N ALA A 16 -13.13 7.12 -5.49
CA ALA A 16 -13.88 7.74 -4.42
C ALA A 16 -13.09 7.70 -3.10
N ARG A 17 -13.23 8.76 -2.30
CA ARG A 17 -12.58 8.90 -0.99
C ARG A 17 -13.65 8.95 0.11
N PRO A 18 -14.23 7.80 0.47
CA PRO A 18 -15.18 7.72 1.58
C PRO A 18 -14.50 8.20 2.87
N ALA A 19 -15.27 8.86 3.74
CA ALA A 19 -14.74 9.46 4.98
C ALA A 19 -14.16 8.40 5.93
N GLU A 20 -14.68 7.18 5.83
CA GLU A 20 -14.26 5.99 6.57
C GLU A 20 -12.80 5.59 6.29
N LEU A 21 -12.25 5.94 5.13
CA LEU A 21 -10.85 5.67 4.77
C LEU A 21 -9.90 6.80 5.17
N GLU A 22 -10.40 7.95 5.61
CA GLU A 22 -9.56 9.09 5.95
C GLU A 22 -8.51 8.77 7.04
N PRO A 23 -8.83 8.03 8.11
CA PRO A 23 -7.83 7.60 9.10
C PRO A 23 -6.68 6.81 8.46
N ASP A 24 -7.00 5.87 7.57
CA ASP A 24 -6.03 5.02 6.87
C ASP A 24 -5.18 5.84 5.89
N ILE A 25 -5.80 6.76 5.16
CA ILE A 25 -5.10 7.69 4.25
C ILE A 25 -4.11 8.55 5.05
N GLN A 26 -4.52 9.09 6.20
CA GLN A 26 -3.65 9.90 7.05
C GLN A 26 -2.46 9.10 7.59
N PHE A 27 -2.69 7.86 8.03
CA PHE A 27 -1.62 6.97 8.47
C PHE A 27 -0.57 6.76 7.36
N TRP A 28 -1.00 6.34 6.17
CA TRP A 28 -0.07 6.10 5.06
C TRP A 28 0.62 7.38 4.60
N ARG A 29 -0.08 8.52 4.60
CA ARG A 29 0.52 9.81 4.28
C ARG A 29 1.65 10.15 5.24
N GLN A 30 1.50 9.90 6.55
CA GLN A 30 2.59 10.07 7.51
C GLN A 30 3.76 9.12 7.24
N VAL A 31 3.49 7.83 7.00
CA VAL A 31 4.53 6.83 6.67
C VAL A 31 5.35 7.24 5.44
N PHE A 32 4.71 7.78 4.40
CA PHE A 32 5.38 8.18 3.16
C PHE A 32 5.99 9.58 3.17
N SER A 33 5.66 10.45 4.13
CA SER A 33 6.09 11.87 4.08
C SER A 33 6.74 12.42 5.34
N GLN A 34 6.59 11.74 6.49
CA GLN A 34 7.03 12.25 7.79
C GLN A 34 7.93 11.27 8.55
N ILE A 35 7.73 9.96 8.37
CA ILE A 35 8.50 8.92 9.07
C ILE A 35 9.60 8.40 8.14
N ASP A 36 10.85 8.68 8.48
CA ASP A 36 12.01 8.18 7.75
C ASP A 36 12.30 6.70 8.05
N SER A 37 13.17 6.08 7.25
CA SER A 37 13.51 4.66 7.41
C SER A 37 14.23 4.34 8.73
N ASP A 38 14.68 5.33 9.50
CA ASP A 38 15.22 5.16 10.86
C ASP A 38 14.14 5.16 11.94
N GLN A 39 12.87 5.21 11.56
CA GLN A 39 11.72 5.21 12.46
C GLN A 39 10.67 4.20 12.02
N ALA A 40 9.78 3.85 12.95
CA ALA A 40 8.64 2.98 12.67
C ALA A 40 7.45 3.31 13.57
N PHE A 41 6.25 3.17 13.04
CA PHE A 41 5.03 3.14 13.85
C PHE A 41 4.79 1.75 14.41
N LEU A 42 4.47 1.69 15.70
CA LEU A 42 3.78 0.56 16.29
C LEU A 42 2.29 0.91 16.35
N HIS A 43 1.45 0.17 15.64
CA HIS A 43 0.03 0.52 15.45
C HIS A 43 -0.89 -0.70 15.44
N ASP A 44 -2.22 -0.51 15.53
CA ASP A 44 -3.21 -1.56 15.29
C ASP A 44 -3.43 -1.75 13.78
N SER A 45 -3.52 -2.99 13.29
CA SER A 45 -3.69 -3.27 11.86
C SER A 45 -5.10 -3.07 11.31
N ARG A 46 -6.09 -2.85 12.17
CA ARG A 46 -7.50 -2.60 11.80
C ARG A 46 -7.87 -1.13 11.99
N HIS A 47 -7.32 -0.50 13.02
CA HIS A 47 -7.50 0.93 13.31
C HIS A 47 -6.16 1.64 13.15
N LEU A 48 -5.84 2.09 11.92
CA LEU A 48 -4.51 2.63 11.60
C LEU A 48 -4.22 3.96 12.31
N ASP A 49 -5.26 4.67 12.76
CA ASP A 49 -5.18 5.84 13.63
C ASP A 49 -4.72 5.53 15.06
N VAL A 50 -4.86 4.28 15.51
CA VAL A 50 -4.34 3.81 16.80
C VAL A 50 -2.84 3.52 16.67
N ILE A 51 -2.04 4.58 16.83
CA ILE A 51 -0.56 4.52 16.88
C ILE A 51 -0.10 4.51 18.34
N TYR A 52 0.38 3.36 18.79
CA TYR A 52 0.88 3.18 20.16
C TYR A 52 2.17 3.96 20.39
N GLU A 53 3.10 3.93 19.44
CA GLU A 53 4.41 4.58 19.57
C GLU A 53 5.11 4.78 18.22
N THR A 54 5.86 5.88 18.10
CA THR A 54 6.90 6.04 17.08
C THR A 54 8.23 5.58 17.63
N VAL A 55 8.72 4.44 17.14
CA VAL A 55 9.95 3.80 17.59
C VAL A 55 11.12 4.24 16.72
N ARG A 56 12.21 4.71 17.34
CA ARG A 56 13.48 4.97 16.64
C ARG A 56 14.29 3.68 16.48
N ILE A 57 14.85 3.51 15.31
CA ILE A 57 15.73 2.41 14.91
C ILE A 57 17.15 2.96 14.85
N PRO A 58 18.11 2.41 15.60
CA PRO A 58 19.49 2.86 15.55
C PRO A 58 20.07 2.77 14.12
N PRO A 59 20.84 3.78 13.67
CA PRO A 59 21.56 3.71 12.41
C PRO A 59 22.41 2.43 12.32
N GLY A 60 22.38 1.76 11.17
CA GLY A 60 23.12 0.52 10.96
C GLY A 60 22.55 -0.73 11.66
N ALA A 61 21.42 -0.63 12.36
CA ALA A 61 20.78 -1.79 12.99
C ALA A 61 20.53 -2.92 11.99
N SER A 62 21.02 -4.12 12.31
CA SER A 62 20.85 -5.31 11.49
C SER A 62 19.38 -5.74 11.43
N SER A 63 19.01 -6.59 10.47
CA SER A 63 17.66 -7.17 10.41
C SER A 63 17.26 -7.91 11.69
N LYS A 64 18.25 -8.48 12.41
CA LYS A 64 18.03 -9.14 13.71
C LYS A 64 17.74 -8.12 14.81
N ASP A 65 18.49 -7.02 14.86
CA ASP A 65 18.31 -5.95 15.84
C ASP A 65 16.95 -5.27 15.66
N ARG A 66 16.59 -4.95 14.41
CA ARG A 66 15.28 -4.38 14.06
C ARG A 66 14.13 -5.27 14.54
N ARG A 67 14.24 -6.59 14.29
CA ARG A 67 13.25 -7.56 14.77
C ARG A 67 13.16 -7.57 16.30
N ARG A 68 14.29 -7.58 16.99
CA ARG A 68 14.34 -7.55 18.46
C ARG A 68 13.71 -6.28 19.04
N ILE A 69 13.98 -5.12 18.44
CA ILE A 69 13.36 -3.84 18.83
C ILE A 69 11.84 -3.92 18.63
N ALA A 70 11.39 -4.35 17.45
CA ALA A 70 9.97 -4.47 17.14
C ALA A 70 9.24 -5.43 18.09
N ASP A 71 9.81 -6.59 18.37
CA ASP A 71 9.22 -7.60 19.25
C ASP A 71 9.14 -7.09 20.71
N LYS A 72 10.21 -6.46 21.21
CA LYS A 72 10.22 -5.89 22.57
C LYS A 72 9.11 -4.85 22.76
N VAL A 73 8.98 -3.91 21.82
CA VAL A 73 7.97 -2.85 21.90
C VAL A 73 6.56 -3.44 21.73
N ARG A 74 6.38 -4.39 20.82
CA ARG A 74 5.11 -5.10 20.61
C ARG A 74 4.66 -5.83 21.86
N ASP A 75 5.54 -6.56 22.53
CA ASP A 75 5.22 -7.35 23.71
C ASP A 75 4.81 -6.47 24.90
N ARG A 76 5.42 -5.30 25.06
CA ARG A 76 5.00 -4.29 26.05
C ARG A 76 3.55 -3.87 25.82
N TYR A 77 3.21 -3.34 24.64
CA TYR A 77 1.85 -2.86 24.38
C TYR A 77 0.81 -3.98 24.35
N LYS A 78 1.21 -5.18 23.95
CA LYS A 78 0.38 -6.38 24.05
C LYS A 78 0.04 -6.70 25.51
N ALA A 79 0.98 -6.59 26.44
CA ALA A 79 0.72 -6.78 27.86
C ALA A 79 -0.23 -5.69 28.39
N THR A 80 0.02 -4.42 28.04
CA THR A 80 -0.82 -3.28 28.44
C THR A 80 -2.27 -3.45 27.95
N LEU A 81 -2.48 -3.79 26.69
CA LEU A 81 -3.83 -4.04 26.14
C LEU A 81 -4.53 -5.22 26.82
N LYS A 82 -3.79 -6.30 27.12
CA LYS A 82 -4.36 -7.45 27.85
C LYS A 82 -4.77 -7.11 29.29
N LEU A 83 -4.06 -6.19 29.94
CA LEU A 83 -4.45 -5.69 31.27
C LEU A 83 -5.71 -4.84 31.17
N LEU A 84 -5.74 -3.89 30.24
CA LEU A 84 -6.92 -3.04 29.99
C LEU A 84 -8.14 -3.89 29.61
N ALA A 85 -7.97 -4.97 28.85
CA ALA A 85 -9.05 -5.89 28.49
C ALA A 85 -9.70 -6.61 29.70
N ARG A 86 -9.13 -6.53 30.91
CA ARG A 86 -9.75 -7.07 32.13
C ARG A 86 -10.87 -6.19 32.68
N GLY A 87 -11.00 -4.95 32.19
CA GLY A 87 -12.07 -4.02 32.56
C GLY A 87 -11.72 -2.98 33.62
N GLU A 88 -10.49 -2.95 34.15
CA GLU A 88 -10.06 -1.90 35.06
C GLU A 88 -9.87 -0.57 34.31
N ARG A 89 -10.43 0.53 34.87
CA ARG A 89 -10.45 1.86 34.24
C ARG A 89 -10.04 3.00 35.18
N GLU A 90 -10.05 2.78 36.48
CA GLU A 90 -9.83 3.84 37.49
C GLU A 90 -8.36 3.93 37.92
N ASN A 91 -7.74 2.82 38.31
CA ASN A 91 -6.37 2.80 38.84
C ASN A 91 -5.32 2.50 37.76
N LEU A 92 -5.39 3.24 36.66
CA LEU A 92 -4.46 3.06 35.54
C LEU A 92 -3.15 3.81 35.76
N ASP A 93 -2.03 3.18 35.42
CA ASP A 93 -0.76 3.88 35.28
C ASP A 93 -0.77 4.84 34.07
N ALA A 94 0.29 5.64 33.92
CA ALA A 94 0.38 6.62 32.85
C ALA A 94 0.37 6.00 31.44
N GLU A 95 0.98 4.83 31.24
CA GLU A 95 1.02 4.16 29.94
C GLU A 95 -0.36 3.58 29.60
N GLN A 96 -0.98 2.87 30.56
CA GLN A 96 -2.31 2.31 30.43
C GLN A 96 -3.36 3.38 30.11
N ARG A 97 -3.33 4.51 30.83
CA ARG A 97 -4.24 5.64 30.58
C ARG A 97 -4.04 6.22 29.19
N ARG A 98 -2.79 6.42 28.76
CA ARG A 98 -2.47 6.92 27.42
C ARG A 98 -2.93 5.95 26.33
N VAL A 99 -2.65 4.65 26.49
CA VAL A 99 -3.06 3.62 25.52
C VAL A 99 -4.57 3.53 25.41
N LEU A 100 -5.29 3.56 26.54
CA LEU A 100 -6.75 3.54 26.53
C LEU A 100 -7.32 4.79 25.83
N ALA A 101 -6.71 5.96 26.02
CA ALA A 101 -7.14 7.20 25.38
C ALA A 101 -6.93 7.25 23.85
N LEU A 102 -6.20 6.28 23.27
CA LEU A 102 -6.11 6.13 21.81
C LEU A 102 -7.38 5.53 21.21
N TRP A 103 -8.24 4.92 22.03
CA TRP A 103 -9.47 4.26 21.60
C TRP A 103 -10.70 5.14 21.89
N PRO A 104 -11.83 4.88 21.20
CA PRO A 104 -13.11 5.45 21.58
C PRO A 104 -13.44 5.20 23.06
N ALA A 105 -14.11 6.15 23.70
CA ALA A 105 -14.41 6.11 25.13
C ALA A 105 -15.23 4.86 25.54
N ASP A 106 -16.00 4.32 24.61
CA ASP A 106 -16.86 3.14 24.74
C ASP A 106 -16.19 1.82 24.26
N VAL A 107 -14.87 1.81 24.05
CA VAL A 107 -14.15 0.61 23.60
C VAL A 107 -14.38 -0.58 24.53
N SER A 108 -14.78 -1.70 23.94
CA SER A 108 -15.06 -2.92 24.70
C SER A 108 -13.79 -3.64 25.16
N ASN A 109 -13.92 -4.42 26.23
CA ASN A 109 -12.86 -5.30 26.71
C ASN A 109 -12.42 -6.34 25.65
N GLU A 110 -13.37 -6.87 24.87
CA GLU A 110 -13.06 -7.83 23.81
C GLU A 110 -12.31 -7.17 22.66
N GLU A 111 -12.63 -5.92 22.31
CA GLU A 111 -11.90 -5.19 21.27
C GLU A 111 -10.45 -4.95 21.67
N LEU A 112 -10.19 -4.52 22.91
CA LEU A 112 -8.82 -4.36 23.43
C LEU A 112 -8.05 -5.70 23.46
N LYS A 113 -8.74 -6.80 23.74
CA LYS A 113 -8.16 -8.15 23.70
C LYS A 113 -7.79 -8.59 22.29
N GLU A 114 -8.62 -8.27 21.29
CA GLU A 114 -8.29 -8.52 19.87
C GLU A 114 -7.19 -7.59 19.36
N ALA A 115 -7.19 -6.32 19.77
CA ALA A 115 -6.14 -5.36 19.43
C ALA A 115 -4.75 -5.85 19.84
N ALA A 116 -4.65 -6.53 21.00
CA ALA A 116 -3.41 -7.14 21.47
C ALA A 116 -2.83 -8.22 20.51
N LYS A 117 -3.62 -8.72 19.55
CA LYS A 117 -3.20 -9.67 18.51
C LYS A 117 -2.89 -9.00 17.18
N ARG A 118 -3.28 -7.73 17.01
CA ARG A 118 -3.22 -6.98 15.74
C ARG A 118 -2.14 -5.90 15.71
N ILE A 119 -1.27 -5.86 16.72
CA ILE A 119 -0.16 -4.90 16.75
C ILE A 119 0.84 -5.18 15.62
N ARG A 120 1.11 -4.16 14.80
CA ARG A 120 2.06 -4.18 13.69
C ARG A 120 3.16 -3.16 13.89
N PHE A 121 4.27 -3.41 13.20
CA PHE A 121 5.45 -2.54 13.18
C PHE A 121 5.69 -2.11 11.74
N GLN A 122 5.39 -0.85 11.43
CA GLN A 122 5.47 -0.27 10.09
C GLN A 122 6.65 0.70 10.03
N GLN A 123 7.70 0.33 9.29
CA GLN A 123 8.86 1.20 9.08
C GLN A 123 8.47 2.39 8.19
N GLY A 124 9.06 3.55 8.47
CA GLY A 124 8.91 4.75 7.67
C GLY A 124 9.51 4.61 6.27
N LEU A 125 8.98 5.40 5.33
CA LEU A 125 9.37 5.40 3.93
C LEU A 125 9.66 6.81 3.40
N ALA A 126 9.67 7.85 4.25
CA ALA A 126 9.71 9.23 3.80
C ALA A 126 10.98 9.60 3.01
N ASP A 127 12.15 9.12 3.45
CA ASP A 127 13.43 9.26 2.75
C ASP A 127 13.42 8.58 1.36
N ASN A 128 12.95 7.33 1.31
CA ASN A 128 12.81 6.57 0.06
C ASN A 128 11.78 7.19 -0.89
N PHE A 129 10.66 7.67 -0.35
CA PHE A 129 9.61 8.34 -1.09
C PHE A 129 10.12 9.64 -1.71
N ARG A 130 10.84 10.46 -0.93
CA ARG A 130 11.48 11.70 -1.40
C ARG A 130 12.47 11.42 -2.54
N ALA A 131 13.32 10.41 -2.38
CA ALA A 131 14.23 9.98 -3.43
C ALA A 131 13.47 9.47 -4.67
N GLY A 132 12.34 8.79 -4.48
CA GLY A 132 11.45 8.34 -5.53
C GLY A 132 10.80 9.49 -6.30
N ILE A 133 10.39 10.57 -5.61
CA ILE A 133 9.86 11.77 -6.26
C ILE A 133 10.90 12.38 -7.18
N ALA A 134 12.15 12.53 -6.72
CA ALA A 134 13.24 13.02 -7.57
C ALA A 134 13.47 12.13 -8.80
N ARG A 135 13.49 10.80 -8.64
CA ARG A 135 13.61 9.85 -9.76
C ARG A 135 12.42 9.89 -10.72
N SER A 136 11.21 10.13 -10.20
CA SER A 136 9.98 10.09 -11.00
C SER A 136 9.96 11.14 -12.11
N GLY A 137 10.66 12.26 -11.94
CA GLY A 137 10.73 13.34 -12.93
C GLY A 137 11.19 12.88 -14.31
N ALA A 138 12.05 11.86 -14.38
CA ALA A 138 12.56 11.31 -15.65
C ALA A 138 11.50 10.52 -16.46
N TRP A 139 10.46 10.00 -15.80
CA TRP A 139 9.55 9.01 -16.39
C TRP A 139 8.09 9.48 -16.45
N GLN A 140 7.70 10.40 -15.57
CA GLN A 140 6.32 10.87 -15.43
C GLN A 140 5.66 11.36 -16.73
N PRO A 141 6.33 12.13 -17.62
CA PRO A 141 5.71 12.56 -18.87
C PRO A 141 5.24 11.38 -19.73
N PHE A 142 6.14 10.41 -19.97
CA PHE A 142 5.85 9.23 -20.78
C PHE A 142 4.83 8.30 -20.10
N ILE A 143 4.91 8.11 -18.77
CA ILE A 143 3.92 7.31 -18.04
C ILE A 143 2.51 7.91 -18.23
N LYS A 144 2.36 9.22 -18.03
CA LYS A 144 1.05 9.88 -18.17
C LYS A 144 0.53 9.85 -19.60
N GLU A 145 1.41 9.89 -20.59
CA GLU A 145 1.06 9.68 -22.00
C GLU A 145 0.49 8.28 -22.21
N GLN A 146 1.21 7.24 -21.81
CA GLN A 146 0.77 5.85 -21.96
C GLN A 146 -0.53 5.56 -21.21
N LEU A 147 -0.69 6.07 -19.99
CA LEU A 147 -1.95 5.93 -19.23
C LEU A 147 -3.11 6.61 -19.95
N ARG A 148 -2.91 7.81 -20.49
CA ARG A 148 -3.94 8.54 -21.25
C ARG A 148 -4.36 7.78 -22.50
N GLU A 149 -3.40 7.28 -23.27
CA GLU A 149 -3.65 6.52 -24.51
C GLU A 149 -4.50 5.27 -24.28
N HIS A 150 -4.38 4.66 -23.09
CA HIS A 150 -5.10 3.45 -22.73
C HIS A 150 -6.35 3.71 -21.86
N GLY A 151 -6.76 4.97 -21.69
CA GLY A 151 -7.93 5.33 -20.88
C GLY A 151 -7.77 5.07 -19.37
N VAL A 152 -6.53 4.97 -18.89
CA VAL A 152 -6.21 4.69 -17.49
C VAL A 152 -6.12 6.00 -16.69
N PRO A 153 -6.70 6.09 -15.47
CA PRO A 153 -6.65 7.29 -14.64
C PRO A 153 -5.21 7.75 -14.40
N LEU A 154 -4.94 9.03 -14.67
CA LEU A 154 -3.60 9.60 -14.55
C LEU A 154 -3.05 9.56 -13.12
N GLY A 155 -3.91 9.45 -12.11
CA GLY A 155 -3.49 9.26 -10.71
C GLY A 155 -2.69 7.97 -10.50
N LEU A 156 -2.92 6.93 -11.32
CA LEU A 156 -2.16 5.69 -11.28
C LEU A 156 -0.71 5.84 -11.77
N ALA A 157 -0.33 7.01 -12.28
CA ALA A 157 1.08 7.34 -12.52
C ALA A 157 1.91 7.34 -11.22
N ALA A 158 1.28 7.36 -10.04
CA ALA A 158 1.95 7.22 -8.75
C ALA A 158 2.30 5.77 -8.39
N LEU A 159 1.74 4.75 -9.05
CA LEU A 159 1.98 3.34 -8.72
C LEU A 159 3.47 2.97 -8.63
N PRO A 160 4.36 3.43 -9.53
CA PRO A 160 5.77 3.09 -9.40
C PRO A 160 6.46 3.60 -8.13
N HIS A 161 5.87 4.54 -7.38
CA HIS A 161 6.37 4.94 -6.06
C HIS A 161 6.31 3.78 -5.08
N VAL A 162 5.16 3.10 -5.01
CA VAL A 162 4.93 2.00 -4.07
C VAL A 162 5.57 0.70 -4.55
N GLU A 163 5.74 0.52 -5.86
CA GLU A 163 6.35 -0.68 -6.43
C GLU A 163 7.88 -0.69 -6.32
N SER A 164 8.54 0.40 -6.73
CA SER A 164 10.00 0.44 -6.87
C SER A 164 10.63 1.75 -6.41
N SER A 165 9.82 2.68 -5.90
CA SER A 165 10.22 4.08 -5.73
C SER A 165 10.85 4.66 -7.00
N PHE A 166 10.27 4.38 -8.15
CA PHE A 166 10.76 4.82 -9.46
C PHE A 166 12.17 4.31 -9.86
N ASN A 167 12.56 3.13 -9.38
CA ASN A 167 13.86 2.53 -9.71
C ASN A 167 13.74 1.46 -10.82
N PRO A 168 14.20 1.71 -12.06
CA PRO A 168 14.11 0.74 -13.16
C PRO A 168 15.00 -0.48 -12.97
N LYS A 169 15.97 -0.44 -12.04
CA LYS A 169 16.85 -1.56 -11.70
C LYS A 169 16.31 -2.39 -10.52
N ALA A 170 15.17 -2.03 -9.94
CA ALA A 170 14.60 -2.72 -8.79
C ALA A 170 14.32 -4.20 -9.12
N ARG A 171 14.60 -5.08 -8.14
CA ARG A 171 14.28 -6.49 -8.22
C ARG A 171 13.84 -6.97 -6.84
N SER A 172 12.65 -7.55 -6.75
CA SER A 172 12.17 -8.14 -5.50
C SER A 172 12.78 -9.51 -5.24
N HIS A 173 12.71 -9.97 -3.98
CA HIS A 173 13.13 -11.32 -3.59
C HIS A 173 12.36 -12.43 -4.33
N VAL A 174 11.11 -12.17 -4.72
CA VAL A 174 10.24 -13.11 -5.44
C VAL A 174 10.31 -12.94 -6.96
N GLY A 175 11.23 -12.11 -7.46
CA GLY A 175 11.55 -12.03 -8.89
C GLY A 175 10.73 -11.03 -9.72
N ALA A 176 9.95 -10.15 -9.07
CA ALA A 176 9.41 -8.97 -9.71
C ALA A 176 10.54 -8.00 -10.07
N ALA A 177 10.42 -7.27 -11.19
CA ALA A 177 11.50 -6.44 -11.70
C ALA A 177 11.02 -5.12 -12.30
N GLY A 178 11.90 -4.12 -12.23
CA GLY A 178 11.76 -2.83 -12.88
C GLY A 178 10.85 -1.85 -12.18
N LEU A 179 10.53 -0.79 -12.92
CA LEU A 179 9.76 0.35 -12.44
C LEU A 179 8.40 -0.07 -11.84
N TRP A 180 7.75 -0.98 -12.55
CA TRP A 180 6.38 -1.44 -12.31
C TRP A 180 6.29 -2.79 -11.59
N GLN A 181 7.43 -3.33 -11.15
CA GLN A 181 7.56 -4.63 -10.46
C GLN A 181 6.76 -5.76 -11.14
N PHE A 182 6.87 -5.89 -12.46
CA PHE A 182 6.26 -7.01 -13.16
C PHE A 182 6.88 -8.35 -12.73
N THR A 183 6.04 -9.31 -12.36
CA THR A 183 6.47 -10.72 -12.29
C THR A 183 6.66 -11.27 -13.70
N ARG A 184 7.52 -12.27 -13.86
CA ARG A 184 7.82 -12.85 -15.17
C ARG A 184 6.57 -13.43 -15.88
N PRO A 185 5.66 -14.18 -15.21
CA PRO A 185 4.46 -14.71 -15.86
C PRO A 185 3.53 -13.60 -16.37
N THR A 186 3.31 -12.57 -15.54
CA THR A 186 2.45 -11.43 -15.92
C THR A 186 3.09 -10.62 -17.05
N GLY A 187 4.37 -10.27 -16.92
CA GLY A 187 5.06 -9.43 -17.90
C GLY A 187 5.12 -10.06 -19.30
N ARG A 188 5.28 -11.38 -19.41
CA ARG A 188 5.32 -12.09 -20.71
C ARG A 188 4.05 -11.95 -21.55
N ARG A 189 2.94 -11.50 -20.97
CA ARG A 189 1.69 -11.24 -21.68
C ARG A 189 1.70 -9.89 -22.41
N PHE A 190 2.62 -8.99 -22.05
CA PHE A 190 2.61 -7.59 -22.49
C PHE A 190 3.97 -7.11 -23.03
N MET A 191 5.07 -7.79 -22.69
CA MET A 191 6.43 -7.42 -23.09
C MET A 191 7.34 -8.65 -23.29
N GLN A 192 8.45 -8.45 -23.97
CA GLN A 192 9.46 -9.48 -24.21
C GLN A 192 10.26 -9.79 -22.95
N ILE A 193 10.21 -11.05 -22.51
CA ILE A 193 11.02 -11.55 -21.39
C ILE A 193 11.54 -12.96 -21.70
N ASP A 194 12.78 -13.01 -22.17
CA ASP A 194 13.51 -14.23 -22.49
C ASP A 194 14.87 -14.25 -21.78
N HIS A 195 15.88 -14.92 -22.36
CA HIS A 195 17.21 -15.08 -21.79
C HIS A 195 18.19 -13.99 -22.26
N VAL A 196 17.82 -13.23 -23.29
CA VAL A 196 18.60 -12.14 -23.90
C VAL A 196 18.01 -10.80 -23.48
N VAL A 197 16.69 -10.68 -23.50
CA VAL A 197 15.96 -9.42 -23.25
C VAL A 197 15.01 -9.58 -22.06
N ASP A 198 15.04 -8.60 -21.16
CA ASP A 198 14.08 -8.47 -20.05
C ASP A 198 13.53 -7.03 -20.01
N GLU A 199 12.48 -6.78 -20.81
CA GLU A 199 11.87 -5.45 -20.97
C GLU A 199 11.20 -4.93 -19.70
N ARG A 200 11.08 -5.74 -18.64
CA ARG A 200 10.63 -5.24 -17.33
C ARG A 200 11.53 -4.14 -16.81
N ARG A 201 12.82 -4.19 -17.15
CA ARG A 201 13.84 -3.21 -16.75
C ARG A 201 13.90 -1.99 -17.66
N ASP A 202 13.19 -2.01 -18.78
CA ASP A 202 13.03 -0.85 -19.66
C ASP A 202 11.84 -0.01 -19.15
N PRO A 203 12.06 1.21 -18.62
CA PRO A 203 10.99 2.03 -18.08
C PRO A 203 9.94 2.45 -19.13
N PHE A 204 10.28 2.51 -20.42
CA PHE A 204 9.32 2.85 -21.47
C PHE A 204 8.44 1.65 -21.80
N ARG A 205 9.05 0.51 -22.14
CA ARG A 205 8.32 -0.74 -22.46
C ARG A 205 7.46 -1.22 -21.31
N SER A 206 7.99 -1.16 -20.08
CA SER A 206 7.24 -1.56 -18.89
C SER A 206 6.09 -0.59 -18.56
N SER A 207 6.20 0.70 -18.87
CA SER A 207 5.10 1.67 -18.67
C SER A 207 3.96 1.49 -19.67
N GLU A 208 4.28 1.28 -20.94
CA GLU A 208 3.29 0.89 -21.96
C GLU A 208 2.57 -0.41 -21.53
N SER A 209 3.33 -1.40 -21.06
CA SER A 209 2.79 -2.68 -20.58
C SER A 209 1.92 -2.54 -19.34
N ALA A 210 2.28 -1.65 -18.41
CA ALA A 210 1.48 -1.37 -17.22
C ALA A 210 0.14 -0.73 -17.58
N ALA A 211 0.14 0.22 -18.52
CA ALA A 211 -1.08 0.83 -19.03
C ALA A 211 -2.01 -0.23 -19.66
N LYS A 212 -1.46 -1.12 -20.50
CA LYS A 212 -2.21 -2.25 -21.10
C LYS A 212 -2.76 -3.21 -20.06
N LEU A 213 -1.98 -3.57 -19.04
CA LEU A 213 -2.43 -4.45 -17.96
C LEU A 213 -3.56 -3.81 -17.14
N LEU A 214 -3.43 -2.53 -16.76
CA LEU A 214 -4.46 -1.82 -16.00
C LEU A 214 -5.76 -1.68 -16.80
N ALA A 215 -5.67 -1.34 -18.09
CA ALA A 215 -6.82 -1.29 -18.97
C ALA A 215 -7.49 -2.66 -19.12
N TYR A 216 -6.71 -3.74 -19.24
CA TYR A 216 -7.23 -5.11 -19.27
C TYR A 216 -7.90 -5.51 -17.95
N ASN A 217 -7.33 -5.13 -16.80
CA ASN A 217 -7.95 -5.41 -15.51
C ASN A 217 -9.30 -4.68 -15.39
N TYR A 218 -9.35 -3.41 -15.82
CA TYR A 218 -10.59 -2.64 -15.83
C TYR A 218 -11.61 -3.23 -16.79
N SER A 219 -11.24 -3.68 -17.99
CA SER A 219 -12.22 -4.28 -18.92
C SER A 219 -12.85 -5.59 -18.42
N VAL A 220 -12.25 -6.23 -17.41
CA VAL A 220 -12.78 -7.45 -16.79
C VAL A 220 -13.58 -7.16 -15.51
N LEU A 221 -13.23 -6.10 -14.79
CA LEU A 221 -13.76 -5.81 -13.45
C LEU A 221 -14.65 -4.56 -13.41
N GLU A 222 -14.61 -3.72 -14.44
CA GLU A 222 -15.40 -2.51 -14.65
C GLU A 222 -15.32 -1.49 -13.48
N SER A 223 -14.28 -1.60 -12.65
CA SER A 223 -14.05 -0.79 -11.45
C SER A 223 -12.55 -0.55 -11.27
N TRP A 224 -12.14 0.72 -11.13
CA TRP A 224 -10.73 1.09 -10.97
C TRP A 224 -10.13 0.63 -9.62
N PRO A 225 -10.83 0.71 -8.48
CA PRO A 225 -10.39 0.08 -7.22
C PRO A 225 -10.15 -1.43 -7.35
N LEU A 226 -11.02 -2.14 -8.05
CA LEU A 226 -10.83 -3.57 -8.31
C LEU A 226 -9.67 -3.82 -9.30
N ALA A 227 -9.52 -2.98 -10.32
CA ALA A 227 -8.47 -3.11 -11.34
C ALA A 227 -7.06 -2.89 -10.78
N ILE A 228 -6.87 -1.90 -9.89
CA ILE A 228 -5.60 -1.67 -9.19
C ILE A 228 -5.31 -2.79 -8.19
N THR A 229 -6.33 -3.30 -7.50
CA THR A 229 -6.17 -4.46 -6.59
C THR A 229 -5.76 -5.72 -7.38
N ALA A 230 -6.36 -5.92 -8.56
CA ALA A 230 -6.01 -7.00 -9.48
C ALA A 230 -4.60 -6.87 -10.07
N TYR A 231 -4.01 -5.68 -10.08
CA TYR A 231 -2.61 -5.49 -10.49
C TYR A 231 -1.68 -6.32 -9.59
N ASN A 232 -1.95 -6.35 -8.29
CA ASN A 232 -1.18 -7.09 -7.29
C ASN A 232 -1.65 -8.54 -7.13
N HIS A 233 -2.97 -8.79 -7.11
CA HIS A 233 -3.53 -10.11 -6.79
C HIS A 233 -3.91 -10.96 -8.02
N GLY A 234 -3.83 -10.39 -9.22
CA GLY A 234 -4.24 -11.02 -10.46
C GLY A 234 -5.74 -10.95 -10.71
N VAL A 235 -6.13 -10.64 -11.95
CA VAL A 235 -7.53 -10.41 -12.35
C VAL A 235 -8.43 -11.63 -12.11
N THR A 236 -7.93 -12.85 -12.30
CA THR A 236 -8.75 -14.06 -12.14
C THR A 236 -9.12 -14.29 -10.68
N GLY A 237 -8.20 -13.97 -9.77
CA GLY A 237 -8.46 -14.02 -8.32
C GLY A 237 -9.51 -12.99 -7.93
N MET A 238 -9.34 -11.75 -8.38
CA MET A 238 -10.30 -10.68 -8.12
C MET A 238 -11.69 -10.97 -8.66
N ARG A 239 -11.81 -11.47 -9.90
CA ARG A 239 -13.10 -11.86 -10.48
C ARG A 239 -13.82 -12.95 -9.65
N ARG A 240 -13.06 -13.89 -9.08
CA ARG A 240 -13.63 -14.91 -8.18
C ARG A 240 -14.08 -14.30 -6.85
N ALA A 241 -13.32 -13.35 -6.31
CA ALA A 241 -13.66 -12.66 -5.06
C ALA A 241 -14.94 -11.83 -5.22
N VAL A 242 -15.00 -11.00 -6.27
CA VAL A 242 -16.19 -10.23 -6.69
C VAL A 242 -17.42 -11.13 -6.75
N LYS A 243 -17.36 -12.23 -7.50
CA LYS A 243 -18.48 -13.18 -7.61
C LYS A 243 -18.86 -13.83 -6.29
N LYS A 244 -17.90 -14.07 -5.39
CA LYS A 244 -18.15 -14.71 -4.10
C LYS A 244 -18.79 -13.76 -3.09
N LEU A 245 -18.39 -12.48 -3.13
CA LEU A 245 -18.84 -11.45 -2.21
C LEU A 245 -20.06 -10.68 -2.70
N ASP A 246 -20.43 -10.85 -3.98
CA ASP A 246 -21.53 -10.15 -4.64
C ASP A 246 -21.38 -8.62 -4.52
N THR A 247 -20.20 -8.12 -4.91
CA THR A 247 -19.79 -6.72 -4.82
C THR A 247 -19.28 -6.19 -6.15
N GLU A 248 -19.42 -4.89 -6.39
CA GLU A 248 -18.92 -4.19 -7.59
C GLU A 248 -17.70 -3.29 -7.28
N ASP A 249 -17.31 -3.19 -6.01
CA ASP A 249 -16.15 -2.48 -5.48
C ASP A 249 -15.36 -3.28 -4.43
#